data_AF-A0A9P3MKX9-F1
#
_entry.id   AF-A0A9P3MKX9-F1
#
_cell.length_a   1.000
_cell.length_b   1.000
_cell.length_c   1.000
_cell.angle_alpha   90.00
_cell.angle_beta   90.00
_cell.angle_gamma   90.00
#
_symmetry.space_group_name_H-M   'P 1'
#
loop_
_entity.id
_entity.type
_entity.pdbx_description
1 polymer ?
#
loop_
_entity_poly.entity_id
_entity_poly.type
_entity_poly.pdbx_seq_one_letter_code
_entity_poly.pdbx_strand_id
1 'polypeptide(L)'
;MAVMNVSVLVKGVQFDRRMSVFIGDLEVSRSITAEPLGTSVKYSFERDLTPLALAVRTNNELSVYLENVVDRTYTGIFYVTVSLLFYTGGAVPASPPSAILPWYSPGVLSRYFNITGGAVLSASSALAGFPPNTVRARFDLLMSLHAADEFYQFNYPDSATFQPEGGPFRELVLQIDGIFAGSVFPAPVFYTGAVHPLMWSPLVGNGNFHIPVYSFDLSPFAALLSDGSSHTFTVAIPKAVLNSNWYFTGSVHLWTDAGVASTAGPAPTVTGGDLVTPITETATGESGTNGVFGTTAARDYTITGTVTTAAGAVETVVTGSLAFDATVTSASNQWVQVWRQNILSAITVTRSVPGDTATVASMTVDQFIFPLFMNQTRLDAAGSVYFLTNNTFNFYQPMDASPSAATQTYLHNERIAGFKETYTAAGALRSRTIYSNHMYELDSTTGGGCYLRKVVAQPPPAGIQSDMVSTVC
;
A
#
# COMPACT_ATOMS: atom_id res chain seq x y z
N MET A 1 16.73 -5.40 -16.37
CA MET A 1 15.74 -5.56 -15.28
C MET A 1 16.46 -6.05 -14.03
N ALA A 2 15.92 -5.79 -12.85
CA ALA A 2 16.45 -6.26 -11.58
C ALA A 2 15.31 -6.82 -10.72
N VAL A 3 15.46 -8.02 -10.17
CA VAL A 3 14.46 -8.66 -9.30
C VAL A 3 15.13 -9.03 -7.99
N MET A 4 14.46 -8.75 -6.87
CA MET A 4 14.87 -9.21 -5.56
C MET A 4 14.05 -10.43 -5.17
N ASN A 5 14.73 -11.52 -4.81
CA ASN A 5 14.12 -12.69 -4.18
C ASN A 5 14.45 -12.70 -2.69
N VAL A 6 13.43 -12.84 -1.84
CA VAL A 6 13.58 -12.98 -0.39
C VAL A 6 13.05 -14.34 0.02
N SER A 7 13.91 -15.16 0.61
CA SER A 7 13.58 -16.48 1.14
C SER A 7 13.69 -16.45 2.67
N VAL A 8 12.65 -16.92 3.35
CA VAL A 8 12.56 -16.92 4.81
C VAL A 8 12.26 -18.32 5.32
N LEU A 9 13.02 -18.74 6.34
CA LEU A 9 12.71 -19.90 7.18
C LEU A 9 12.60 -19.42 8.61
N VAL A 10 11.49 -19.74 9.28
CA VAL A 10 11.31 -19.47 10.71
C VAL A 10 11.12 -20.79 11.46
N LYS A 11 11.80 -20.93 12.60
CA LYS A 11 11.73 -22.10 13.47
C LYS A 11 11.40 -21.68 14.90
N GLY A 12 10.34 -22.25 15.48
CA GLY A 12 9.89 -21.94 16.84
C GLY A 12 8.49 -21.34 16.84
N VAL A 13 8.16 -20.61 17.90
CA VAL A 13 6.86 -19.90 18.04
C VAL A 13 7.10 -18.41 17.86
N GLN A 14 6.31 -17.77 17.00
CA GLN A 14 6.41 -16.35 16.75
C GLN A 14 5.10 -15.78 16.20
N PHE A 15 4.81 -14.52 16.52
CA PHE A 15 3.79 -13.73 15.84
C PHE A 15 4.33 -13.08 14.58
N ASP A 16 3.46 -12.45 13.82
CA ASP A 16 3.80 -11.70 12.64
C ASP A 16 4.75 -10.54 12.99
N ARG A 17 5.81 -10.39 12.18
CA ARG A 17 6.85 -9.38 12.37
C ARG A 17 6.99 -8.55 11.12
N ARG A 18 7.27 -7.26 11.30
CA ARG A 18 7.67 -6.41 10.19
C ARG A 18 9.10 -6.73 9.77
N MET A 19 9.32 -6.81 8.46
CA MET A 19 10.62 -6.95 7.84
C MET A 19 10.76 -5.97 6.66
N SER A 20 11.89 -5.27 6.61
CA SER A 20 12.25 -4.37 5.52
C SER A 20 13.61 -4.70 4.95
N VAL A 21 13.76 -4.44 3.65
CA VAL A 21 15.05 -4.53 2.95
C VAL A 21 15.41 -3.13 2.44
N PHE A 22 16.64 -2.71 2.71
CA PHE A 22 17.18 -1.42 2.28
C PHE A 22 18.40 -1.61 1.39
N ILE A 23 18.54 -0.71 0.41
CA ILE A 23 19.76 -0.51 -0.38
C ILE A 23 20.24 0.91 -0.09
N GLY A 24 21.34 1.04 0.65
CA GLY A 24 21.73 2.29 1.30
C GLY A 24 20.64 2.74 2.28
N ASP A 25 20.12 3.95 2.08
CA ASP A 25 19.01 4.49 2.88
C ASP A 25 17.63 4.27 2.24
N LEU A 26 17.57 3.73 1.02
CA LEU A 26 16.33 3.50 0.28
C LEU A 26 15.69 2.19 0.72
N GLU A 27 14.47 2.26 1.26
CA GLU A 27 13.68 1.04 1.50
C GLU A 27 13.14 0.50 0.18
N VAL A 28 13.62 -0.68 -0.22
CA VAL A 28 13.23 -1.31 -1.48
C VAL A 28 12.11 -2.31 -1.30
N SER A 29 11.81 -2.74 -0.06
CA SER A 29 10.70 -3.64 0.23
C SER A 29 10.31 -3.59 1.70
N ARG A 30 9.00 -3.65 1.97
CA ARG A 30 8.41 -3.90 3.28
C ARG A 30 7.48 -5.10 3.24
N SER A 31 7.52 -5.90 4.29
CA SER A 31 6.72 -7.11 4.44
C SER A 31 6.36 -7.40 5.89
N ILE A 32 5.35 -8.26 6.08
CA ILE A 32 4.92 -8.86 7.33
C ILE A 32 5.18 -10.38 7.21
N THR A 33 5.89 -10.94 8.18
CA THR A 33 6.32 -12.34 8.15
C THR A 33 5.16 -13.30 8.40
N ALA A 34 5.17 -14.46 7.76
CA ALA A 34 4.23 -15.54 8.10
C ALA A 34 4.46 -16.06 9.53
N GLU A 35 3.38 -16.41 10.22
CA GLU A 35 3.42 -16.94 11.59
C GLU A 35 3.71 -18.44 11.63
N PRO A 36 4.76 -18.87 12.34
CA PRO A 36 4.96 -20.28 12.65
C PRO A 36 3.99 -20.71 13.75
N LEU A 37 2.97 -21.48 13.37
CA LEU A 37 1.99 -22.11 14.27
C LEU A 37 2.61 -23.30 15.05
N GLY A 38 3.76 -23.08 15.68
CA GLY A 38 4.53 -24.11 16.40
C GLY A 38 5.30 -25.10 15.51
N THR A 39 5.34 -24.86 14.20
CA THR A 39 6.08 -25.66 13.21
C THR A 39 7.08 -24.78 12.45
N SER A 40 7.98 -25.39 11.68
CA SER A 40 8.86 -24.63 10.80
C SER A 40 8.09 -24.15 9.57
N VAL A 41 8.13 -22.85 9.29
CA VAL A 41 7.50 -22.26 8.10
C VAL A 41 8.59 -21.77 7.16
N LYS A 42 8.49 -22.14 5.88
CA LYS A 42 9.37 -21.67 4.81
C LYS A 42 8.53 -21.03 3.72
N TYR A 43 8.92 -19.83 3.30
CA TYR A 43 8.29 -19.10 2.22
C TYR A 43 9.31 -18.25 1.47
N SER A 44 8.94 -17.81 0.28
CA SER A 44 9.70 -16.85 -0.50
C SER A 44 8.78 -15.92 -1.28
N PHE A 45 9.27 -14.72 -1.57
CA PHE A 45 8.59 -13.77 -2.43
C PHE A 45 9.60 -13.00 -3.28
N GLU A 46 9.09 -12.41 -4.36
CA GLU A 46 9.88 -11.64 -5.31
C GLU A 46 9.33 -10.23 -5.44
N ARG A 47 10.23 -9.27 -5.68
CA ARG A 47 9.89 -7.88 -5.97
C ARG A 47 10.67 -7.40 -7.18
N ASP A 48 9.97 -6.80 -8.14
CA ASP A 48 10.61 -6.10 -9.25
C ASP A 48 11.26 -4.81 -8.73
N LEU A 49 12.58 -4.72 -8.88
CA LEU A 49 13.37 -3.55 -8.56
C LEU A 49 13.82 -2.80 -9.82
N THR A 50 13.29 -3.15 -11.00
CA THR A 50 13.57 -2.46 -12.26
C THR A 50 13.24 -0.97 -12.20
N PRO A 51 12.13 -0.52 -11.58
CA PRO A 51 11.87 0.91 -11.36
C PRO A 51 12.93 1.60 -10.47
N LEU A 52 13.61 0.83 -9.61
CA LEU A 52 14.65 1.29 -8.70
C LEU A 52 16.07 1.02 -9.23
N ALA A 53 16.22 0.72 -10.52
CA ALA A 53 17.48 0.26 -11.10
C ALA A 53 18.67 1.22 -10.83
N LEU A 54 18.44 2.52 -10.69
CA LEU A 54 19.48 3.49 -10.34
C LEU A 54 20.13 3.18 -8.98
N ALA A 55 19.32 2.86 -7.97
CA ALA A 55 19.80 2.47 -6.63
C ALA A 55 20.46 1.09 -6.62
N VAL A 56 19.94 0.14 -7.41
CA VAL A 56 20.47 -1.24 -7.44
C VAL A 56 21.77 -1.35 -8.26
N ARG A 57 22.03 -0.45 -9.21
CA ARG A 57 23.25 -0.46 -10.06
C ARG A 57 24.47 0.20 -9.40
N THR A 58 24.29 0.84 -8.26
CA THR A 58 25.37 1.51 -7.53
C THR A 58 25.82 0.64 -6.34
N ASN A 59 27.09 0.73 -5.96
CA ASN A 59 27.64 -0.05 -4.86
C ASN A 59 27.17 0.53 -3.52
N ASN A 60 26.05 0.00 -3.01
CA ASN A 60 25.43 0.41 -1.75
C ASN A 60 25.35 -0.77 -0.77
N GLU A 61 25.26 -0.46 0.52
CA GLU A 61 25.00 -1.46 1.55
C GLU A 61 23.59 -2.07 1.39
N LEU A 62 23.49 -3.40 1.33
CA LEU A 62 22.23 -4.11 1.45
C LEU A 62 22.00 -4.48 2.92
N SER A 63 20.92 -3.99 3.51
CA SER A 63 20.57 -4.28 4.90
C SER A 63 19.15 -4.83 5.04
N VAL A 64 18.95 -5.75 5.97
CA VAL A 64 17.65 -6.30 6.32
C VAL A 64 17.35 -5.95 7.76
N TYR A 65 16.20 -5.31 7.99
CA TYR A 65 15.72 -4.98 9.33
C TYR A 65 14.47 -5.80 9.63
N LEU A 66 14.52 -6.62 10.68
CA LEU A 66 13.42 -7.48 11.11
C LEU A 66 13.27 -7.35 12.62
N GLU A 67 12.08 -6.94 13.07
CA GLU A 67 11.80 -6.62 14.48
C GLU A 67 11.43 -7.86 15.29
N ASN A 68 12.37 -8.78 15.39
CA ASN A 68 12.15 -10.01 16.13
C ASN A 68 12.29 -9.78 17.63
N VAL A 69 11.46 -10.48 18.41
CA VAL A 69 11.65 -10.63 19.85
C VAL A 69 11.82 -12.11 20.15
N VAL A 70 12.94 -12.46 20.81
CA VAL A 70 13.23 -13.84 21.21
C VAL A 70 13.27 -13.94 22.73
N ASP A 71 12.35 -14.69 23.31
CA ASP A 71 12.25 -14.95 24.73
C ASP A 71 11.72 -16.38 25.02
N ARG A 72 11.30 -16.63 26.27
CA ARG A 72 10.76 -17.94 26.70
C ARG A 72 9.43 -18.32 26.04
N THR A 73 8.68 -17.34 25.54
CA THR A 73 7.39 -17.49 24.89
C THR A 73 7.58 -17.47 23.37
N TYR A 74 8.26 -16.45 22.86
CA TYR A 74 8.55 -16.24 21.44
C TYR A 74 9.92 -16.81 21.11
N THR A 75 9.97 -18.07 20.70
CA THR A 75 11.22 -18.80 20.43
C THR A 75 11.64 -18.78 18.95
N GLY A 76 10.87 -18.10 18.10
CA GLY A 76 11.05 -18.05 16.66
C GLY A 76 12.37 -17.41 16.22
N ILE A 77 13.24 -18.21 15.60
CA ILE A 77 14.46 -17.74 14.94
C ILE A 77 14.22 -17.69 13.44
N PHE A 78 14.41 -16.50 12.85
CA PHE A 78 14.31 -16.26 11.40
C PHE A 78 15.68 -16.42 10.72
N TYR A 79 15.67 -17.13 9.59
CA TYR A 79 16.78 -17.24 8.66
C TYR A 79 16.32 -16.61 7.35
N VAL A 80 16.87 -15.45 7.02
CA VAL A 80 16.50 -14.66 5.83
C VAL A 80 17.64 -14.69 4.82
N THR A 81 17.33 -15.02 3.58
CA THR A 81 18.25 -14.94 2.44
C THR A 81 17.68 -13.97 1.42
N VAL A 82 18.44 -12.94 1.08
CA VAL A 82 18.08 -11.97 0.03
C VAL A 82 19.02 -12.17 -1.15
N SER A 83 18.45 -12.33 -2.34
CA SER A 83 19.19 -12.46 -3.60
C SER A 83 18.74 -11.39 -4.59
N LEU A 84 19.70 -10.74 -5.26
CA LEU A 84 19.42 -9.80 -6.34
C LEU A 84 19.77 -10.47 -7.68
N LEU A 85 18.78 -10.58 -8.55
CA LEU A 85 18.91 -11.15 -9.89
C LEU A 85 18.90 -10.03 -10.92
N PHE A 86 19.95 -9.96 -11.74
CA PHE A 86 20.11 -8.96 -12.79
C PHE A 86 19.94 -9.61 -14.16
N TYR A 87 19.03 -9.06 -14.97
CA TYR A 87 18.74 -9.57 -16.30
C TYR A 87 19.18 -8.57 -17.37
N THR A 88 20.04 -9.03 -18.28
CA THR A 88 20.48 -8.30 -19.48
C THR A 88 19.47 -8.51 -20.61
N GLY A 89 19.01 -7.44 -21.26
CA GLY A 89 18.15 -7.53 -22.45
C GLY A 89 16.63 -7.47 -22.23
N GLY A 90 16.16 -7.25 -20.99
CA GLY A 90 14.75 -6.95 -20.73
C GLY A 90 14.38 -5.50 -21.11
N ALA A 91 13.09 -5.24 -21.30
CA ALA A 91 12.57 -3.88 -21.50
C ALA A 91 13.07 -2.98 -20.36
N VAL A 92 13.76 -1.90 -20.72
CA VAL A 92 14.12 -0.83 -19.80
C VAL A 92 12.91 0.11 -19.74
N PRO A 93 12.57 0.70 -18.58
CA PRO A 93 11.61 1.80 -18.56
C PRO A 93 11.95 2.81 -19.66
N ALA A 94 10.96 3.27 -20.41
CA ALA A 94 11.16 4.18 -21.53
C ALA A 94 11.86 5.47 -21.08
N SER A 95 11.75 5.81 -19.79
CA SER A 95 12.47 6.91 -19.15
C SER A 95 12.71 6.65 -17.65
N PRO A 96 13.84 6.03 -17.25
CA PRO A 96 14.18 5.86 -15.84
C PRO A 96 14.51 7.21 -15.17
N PRO A 97 14.33 7.35 -13.84
CA PRO A 97 14.69 8.57 -13.14
C PRO A 97 16.21 8.83 -13.21
N SER A 98 16.57 10.10 -13.33
CA SER A 98 17.95 10.59 -13.29
C SER A 98 18.53 10.56 -11.88
N ALA A 99 17.68 10.73 -10.86
CA ALA A 99 18.07 10.70 -9.45
C ALA A 99 16.94 10.11 -8.59
N ILE A 100 17.32 9.47 -7.48
CA ILE A 100 16.40 9.00 -6.44
C ILE A 100 16.92 9.50 -5.10
N LEU A 101 16.09 10.26 -4.38
CA LEU A 101 16.39 10.77 -3.05
C LEU A 101 15.55 10.00 -2.01
N PRO A 102 16.18 9.21 -1.10
CA PRO A 102 15.45 8.50 -0.07
C PRO A 102 14.90 9.48 0.99
N TRP A 103 13.66 9.24 1.44
CA TRP A 103 13.01 9.95 2.52
C TRP A 103 12.80 9.01 3.70
N TYR A 104 13.57 9.21 4.76
CA TYR A 104 13.64 8.31 5.91
C TYR A 104 13.94 9.10 7.19
N SER A 105 13.72 8.50 8.35
CA SER A 105 14.04 9.11 9.64
C SER A 105 15.53 8.91 9.96
N PRO A 106 16.35 9.99 9.94
CA PRO A 106 17.78 9.87 10.18
C PRO A 106 18.08 9.52 11.64
N GLY A 107 19.14 8.74 11.86
CA GLY A 107 19.61 8.39 13.20
C GLY A 107 18.83 7.28 13.91
N VAL A 108 17.82 6.70 13.27
CA VAL A 108 17.08 5.54 13.77
C VAL A 108 17.46 4.30 12.98
N LEU A 109 17.80 3.19 13.66
CA LEU A 109 18.22 1.93 13.00
C LEU A 109 17.18 1.39 12.02
N SER A 110 15.89 1.55 12.35
CA SER A 110 14.79 1.12 11.50
C SER A 110 14.55 2.04 10.31
N ARG A 111 15.12 3.26 10.32
CA ARG A 111 14.96 4.33 9.31
C ARG A 111 13.51 4.81 9.13
N TYR A 112 12.55 4.29 9.88
CA TYR A 112 11.15 4.67 9.74
C TYR A 112 10.87 5.97 10.47
N PHE A 113 10.10 6.86 9.84
CA PHE A 113 9.30 7.78 10.63
C PHE A 113 8.23 6.98 11.37
N ASN A 114 8.02 7.25 12.65
CA ASN A 114 6.94 6.66 13.42
C ASN A 114 5.99 7.76 13.88
N ILE A 115 4.77 7.74 13.40
CA ILE A 115 3.69 8.59 13.89
C ILE A 115 2.93 7.79 14.94
N THR A 116 3.03 8.23 16.20
CA THR A 116 2.26 7.67 17.30
C THR A 116 1.00 8.52 17.52
N GLY A 117 -0.18 7.93 17.30
CA GLY A 117 -1.47 8.60 17.41
C GLY A 117 -1.68 9.19 18.81
N GLY A 118 -1.69 10.52 18.89
CA GLY A 118 -1.69 11.28 20.13
C GLY A 118 -1.27 12.74 19.91
N ALA A 119 0.04 13.01 19.88
CA ALA A 119 0.61 14.37 19.84
C ALA A 119 1.17 14.79 18.46
N VAL A 120 1.50 13.82 17.60
CA VAL A 120 2.08 14.05 16.28
C VAL A 120 1.17 13.38 15.26
N LEU A 121 0.59 14.16 14.35
CA LEU A 121 -0.26 13.67 13.26
C LEU A 121 0.48 13.61 11.92
N SER A 122 1.78 13.89 11.93
CA SER A 122 2.58 13.96 10.71
C SER A 122 4.04 13.54 10.89
N ALA A 123 4.61 12.94 9.85
CA ALA A 123 6.03 12.68 9.71
C ALA A 123 6.60 13.74 8.77
N SER A 124 7.66 14.43 9.17
CA SER A 124 8.24 15.52 8.40
C SER A 124 9.76 15.45 8.37
N SER A 125 10.36 15.67 7.21
CA SER A 125 11.80 15.85 7.06
C SER A 125 12.13 16.68 5.84
N ALA A 126 13.14 17.53 5.97
CA ALA A 126 13.74 18.23 4.84
C ALA A 126 14.59 17.28 4.00
N LEU A 127 14.52 17.44 2.68
CA LEU A 127 15.40 16.81 1.70
C LEU A 127 16.19 17.90 0.99
N ALA A 128 17.41 17.58 0.57
CA ALA A 128 18.26 18.45 -0.22
C ALA A 128 18.88 17.64 -1.38
N GLY A 129 19.63 18.32 -2.26
CA GLY A 129 20.31 17.66 -3.39
C GLY A 129 19.41 17.42 -4.60
N PHE A 130 18.33 18.19 -4.73
CA PHE A 130 17.52 18.20 -5.94
C PHE A 130 18.33 18.76 -7.13
N PRO A 131 18.33 18.10 -8.30
CA PRO A 131 18.95 18.65 -9.49
C PRO A 131 18.26 19.96 -9.91
N PRO A 132 19.03 20.99 -10.32
CA PRO A 132 18.49 22.31 -10.67
C PRO A 132 17.66 22.30 -11.96
N ASN A 133 17.68 21.20 -12.71
CA ASN A 133 17.00 21.02 -13.99
C ASN A 133 15.96 19.89 -13.95
N THR A 134 15.27 19.73 -12.82
CA THR A 134 14.21 18.73 -12.65
C THR A 134 12.95 19.15 -13.43
N VAL A 135 12.43 18.27 -14.28
CA VAL A 135 11.23 18.50 -15.12
C VAL A 135 10.06 17.58 -14.79
N ARG A 136 10.32 16.49 -14.06
CA ARG A 136 9.30 15.60 -13.50
C ARG A 136 9.81 15.08 -12.16
N ALA A 137 8.88 14.94 -11.22
CA ALA A 137 9.15 14.35 -9.92
C ALA A 137 8.01 13.41 -9.54
N ARG A 138 8.31 12.36 -8.77
CA ARG A 138 7.34 11.44 -8.18
C ARG A 138 7.78 11.08 -6.77
N PHE A 139 6.86 11.01 -5.82
CA PHE A 139 7.14 10.49 -4.49
C PHE A 139 6.45 9.15 -4.27
N ASP A 140 7.24 8.13 -3.95
CA ASP A 140 6.74 6.80 -3.62
C ASP A 140 6.78 6.64 -2.11
N LEU A 141 5.64 6.30 -1.50
CA LEU A 141 5.45 6.14 -0.06
C LEU A 141 5.22 4.66 0.29
N LEU A 142 6.04 4.13 1.18
CA LEU A 142 5.84 2.84 1.84
C LEU A 142 5.34 3.08 3.26
N MET A 143 4.31 2.35 3.64
CA MET A 143 3.77 2.47 4.98
C MET A 143 3.18 1.18 5.55
N SER A 144 3.17 1.08 6.87
CA SER A 144 2.53 -0.04 7.58
C SER A 144 1.93 0.47 8.88
N LEU A 145 0.71 0.05 9.18
CA LEU A 145 -0.12 0.48 10.30
C LEU A 145 -0.09 -0.59 11.38
N HIS A 146 0.07 -0.18 12.64
CA HIS A 146 0.24 -1.10 13.77
C HIS A 146 -0.53 -0.59 14.99
N ALA A 147 -0.69 -1.45 15.99
CA ALA A 147 -1.42 -1.15 17.22
C ALA A 147 -2.90 -0.80 16.93
N ALA A 148 -3.42 0.32 17.41
CA ALA A 148 -4.86 0.64 17.27
C ALA A 148 -5.34 0.74 15.81
N ASP A 149 -4.45 1.11 14.88
CA ASP A 149 -4.75 1.19 13.44
C ASP A 149 -4.36 -0.06 12.65
N GLU A 150 -3.90 -1.14 13.29
CA GLU A 150 -3.62 -2.40 12.59
C GLU A 150 -4.89 -3.03 11.98
N PHE A 151 -6.03 -2.76 12.61
CA PHE A 151 -7.33 -3.32 12.28
C PHE A 151 -8.39 -2.24 12.00
N TYR A 152 -7.96 -1.03 11.66
CA TYR A 152 -8.84 0.14 11.53
C TYR A 152 -10.06 -0.08 10.65
N GLN A 153 -9.97 -0.93 9.62
CA GLN A 153 -11.08 -1.28 8.71
C GLN A 153 -12.28 -1.91 9.41
N PHE A 154 -12.13 -2.37 10.66
CA PHE A 154 -13.17 -2.93 11.50
C PHE A 154 -13.69 -1.94 12.56
N ASN A 155 -13.12 -0.74 12.63
CA ASN A 155 -13.54 0.23 13.61
C ASN A 155 -14.94 0.73 13.28
N TYR A 156 -15.80 0.78 14.28
CA TYR A 156 -17.11 1.39 14.13
C TYR A 156 -16.99 2.92 14.03
N PRO A 157 -17.85 3.58 13.24
CA PRO A 157 -17.85 5.03 13.13
C PRO A 157 -18.14 5.71 14.48
N ASP A 158 -17.73 6.97 14.61
CA ASP A 158 -17.98 7.78 15.80
C ASP A 158 -19.49 8.04 16.03
N SER A 159 -20.31 7.88 14.99
CA SER A 159 -21.78 7.88 15.11
C SER A 159 -22.38 6.68 15.86
N ALA A 160 -21.63 5.60 16.10
CA ALA A 160 -22.09 4.44 16.89
C ALA A 160 -22.03 4.72 18.40
N THR A 161 -23.07 4.34 19.16
CA THR A 161 -23.17 4.69 20.59
C THR A 161 -22.43 3.74 21.54
N PHE A 162 -22.05 2.54 21.09
CA PHE A 162 -21.47 1.51 21.95
C PHE A 162 -19.93 1.45 21.95
N GLN A 163 -19.27 1.63 20.79
CA GLN A 163 -17.79 1.61 20.63
C GLN A 163 -17.37 2.55 19.49
N PRO A 164 -17.39 3.88 19.68
CA PRO A 164 -16.83 4.80 18.71
C PRO A 164 -15.29 4.64 18.68
N GLU A 165 -14.76 4.21 17.54
CA GLU A 165 -13.34 3.85 17.36
C GLU A 165 -12.68 4.66 16.23
N GLY A 166 -13.21 5.84 15.91
CA GLY A 166 -12.69 6.71 14.85
C GLY A 166 -13.09 6.30 13.42
N GLY A 167 -13.89 5.23 13.28
CA GLY A 167 -14.41 4.73 12.02
C GLY A 167 -13.39 4.00 11.13
N PRO A 168 -13.86 3.37 10.03
CA PRO A 168 -13.04 2.53 9.16
C PRO A 168 -12.26 3.31 8.10
N PHE A 169 -12.30 4.65 8.14
CA PHE A 169 -11.69 5.51 7.15
C PHE A 169 -10.37 6.11 7.65
N ARG A 170 -9.32 6.05 6.83
CA ARG A 170 -8.06 6.76 7.03
C ARG A 170 -7.70 7.50 5.75
N GLU A 171 -6.96 8.58 5.92
CA GLU A 171 -6.45 9.39 4.82
C GLU A 171 -4.98 9.73 5.09
N LEU A 172 -4.17 9.70 4.04
CA LEU A 172 -2.83 10.24 4.02
C LEU A 172 -2.80 11.50 3.16
N VAL A 173 -2.20 12.57 3.67
CA VAL A 173 -1.98 13.81 2.94
C VAL A 173 -0.49 14.07 2.81
N LEU A 174 -0.01 14.26 1.59
CA LEU A 174 1.36 14.70 1.32
C LEU A 174 1.39 16.23 1.21
N GLN A 175 2.38 16.85 1.84
CA GLN A 175 2.69 18.26 1.68
C GLN A 175 4.17 18.47 1.36
N ILE A 176 4.46 19.46 0.53
CA ILE A 176 5.81 19.94 0.23
C ILE A 176 5.86 21.43 0.59
N ASP A 177 6.70 21.79 1.55
CA ASP A 177 6.79 23.14 2.10
C ASP A 177 5.44 23.71 2.57
N GLY A 178 4.59 22.83 3.10
CA GLY A 178 3.24 23.16 3.56
C GLY A 178 2.18 23.25 2.45
N ILE A 179 2.56 23.10 1.18
CA ILE A 179 1.63 23.06 0.04
C ILE A 179 1.13 21.62 -0.16
N PHE A 180 -0.18 21.43 -0.25
CA PHE A 180 -0.79 20.12 -0.52
C PHE A 180 -0.29 19.54 -1.86
N ALA A 181 0.24 18.32 -1.82
CA ALA A 181 0.85 17.64 -2.95
C ALA A 181 0.11 16.35 -3.36
N GLY A 182 -0.99 16.01 -2.69
CA GLY A 182 -1.85 14.88 -3.01
C GLY A 182 -2.37 14.15 -1.78
N SER A 183 -3.31 13.23 -2.01
CA SER A 183 -3.91 12.42 -0.96
C SER A 183 -4.11 10.98 -1.41
N VAL A 184 -4.12 10.06 -0.44
CA VAL A 184 -4.32 8.62 -0.63
C VAL A 184 -5.25 8.08 0.44
N PHE A 185 -6.21 7.25 0.02
CA PHE A 185 -7.01 6.41 0.91
C PHE A 185 -6.37 5.02 0.94
N PRO A 186 -5.72 4.64 2.05
CA PRO A 186 -4.94 3.42 2.06
C PRO A 186 -5.81 2.17 2.12
N ALA A 187 -5.37 1.16 1.40
CA ALA A 187 -5.91 -0.18 1.47
C ALA A 187 -5.51 -0.87 2.78
N PRO A 188 -6.44 -1.55 3.47
CA PRO A 188 -6.07 -2.37 4.62
C PRO A 188 -5.29 -3.61 4.16
N VAL A 189 -4.16 -3.86 4.80
CA VAL A 189 -3.42 -5.11 4.67
C VAL A 189 -3.72 -5.94 5.91
N PHE A 190 -4.33 -7.11 5.73
CA PHE A 190 -4.61 -8.01 6.84
C PHE A 190 -3.35 -8.79 7.21
N TYR A 191 -2.73 -8.42 8.32
CA TYR A 191 -1.53 -9.07 8.81
C TYR A 191 -1.79 -10.54 9.18
N THR A 192 -0.74 -11.35 9.22
CA THR A 192 -0.90 -12.80 9.40
C THR A 192 -1.37 -13.21 10.81
N GLY A 193 -1.55 -12.24 11.71
CA GLY A 193 -2.20 -12.42 13.02
C GLY A 193 -3.66 -11.95 13.07
N ALA A 194 -4.14 -11.29 12.01
CA ALA A 194 -5.47 -10.67 11.98
C ALA A 194 -6.60 -11.71 12.07
N VAL A 195 -7.67 -11.40 12.81
CA VAL A 195 -8.92 -12.18 12.92
C VAL A 195 -8.75 -13.61 13.47
N HIS A 196 -8.06 -14.48 12.72
CA HIS A 196 -7.74 -15.84 13.11
C HIS A 196 -6.50 -16.36 12.33
N PRO A 197 -5.45 -16.87 12.98
CA PRO A 197 -4.20 -17.28 12.32
C PRO A 197 -4.37 -18.31 11.20
N LEU A 198 -5.39 -19.18 11.31
CA LEU A 198 -5.71 -20.17 10.26
C LEU A 198 -6.10 -19.57 8.92
N MET A 199 -6.50 -18.30 8.88
CA MET A 199 -6.80 -17.63 7.62
C MET A 199 -5.55 -17.42 6.78
N TRP A 200 -4.38 -17.39 7.39
CA TRP A 200 -3.12 -16.98 6.76
C TRP A 200 -2.17 -18.16 6.52
N SER A 201 -2.70 -19.38 6.63
CA SER A 201 -1.97 -20.63 6.40
C SER A 201 -2.82 -21.60 5.56
N PRO A 202 -2.30 -22.12 4.43
CA PRO A 202 -0.92 -21.99 3.94
C PRO A 202 -0.66 -20.72 3.09
N LEU A 203 -1.67 -19.86 2.86
CA LEU A 203 -1.53 -18.66 2.04
C LEU A 203 -1.77 -17.39 2.89
N VAL A 204 -0.76 -16.51 2.93
CA VAL A 204 -0.84 -15.21 3.59
C VAL A 204 -1.73 -14.24 2.81
N GLY A 205 -2.21 -13.18 3.44
CA GLY A 205 -3.07 -12.20 2.79
C GLY A 205 -2.37 -11.36 1.73
N ASN A 206 -3.13 -10.83 0.78
CA ASN A 206 -2.63 -9.84 -0.18
C ASN A 206 -1.97 -8.67 0.57
N GLY A 207 -0.82 -8.22 0.07
CA GLY A 207 -0.05 -7.13 0.70
C GLY A 207 0.92 -7.55 1.81
N ASN A 208 0.85 -8.77 2.38
CA ASN A 208 1.74 -9.15 3.49
C ASN A 208 3.20 -9.22 3.07
N PHE A 209 3.52 -9.97 2.02
CA PHE A 209 4.90 -10.05 1.52
C PHE A 209 5.28 -8.87 0.62
N HIS A 210 4.29 -8.09 0.18
CA HIS A 210 4.49 -6.95 -0.68
C HIS A 210 3.57 -5.81 -0.27
N ILE A 211 3.98 -5.08 0.78
CA ILE A 211 3.22 -3.92 1.25
C ILE A 211 3.08 -2.92 0.08
N PRO A 212 1.85 -2.44 -0.21
CA PRO A 212 1.62 -1.51 -1.31
C PRO A 212 2.48 -0.24 -1.21
N VAL A 213 2.93 0.23 -2.37
CA VAL A 213 3.58 1.52 -2.54
C VAL A 213 2.53 2.49 -3.07
N TYR A 214 2.44 3.68 -2.47
CA TYR A 214 1.55 4.74 -2.93
C TYR A 214 2.36 5.85 -3.60
N SER A 215 2.00 6.21 -4.83
CA SER A 215 2.75 7.16 -5.65
C SER A 215 2.03 8.50 -5.73
N PHE A 216 2.78 9.59 -5.66
CA PHE A 216 2.31 10.97 -5.85
C PHE A 216 3.05 11.58 -7.03
N ASP A 217 2.36 12.04 -8.08
CA ASP A 217 3.00 12.79 -9.17
C ASP A 217 3.27 14.22 -8.70
N LEU A 218 4.55 14.55 -8.58
CA LEU A 218 5.07 15.83 -8.09
C LEU A 218 5.57 16.71 -9.23
N SER A 219 5.27 16.39 -10.49
CA SER A 219 5.67 17.22 -11.63
C SER A 219 5.18 18.67 -11.54
N PRO A 220 3.98 18.98 -10.99
CA PRO A 220 3.61 20.37 -10.71
C PRO A 220 4.59 21.11 -9.79
N PHE A 221 5.32 20.39 -8.93
CA PHE A 221 6.33 20.93 -8.01
C PHE A 221 7.74 20.99 -8.62
N ALA A 222 7.96 20.51 -9.84
CA ALA A 222 9.30 20.35 -10.41
C ALA A 222 10.13 21.65 -10.41
N ALA A 223 9.49 22.79 -10.71
CA ALA A 223 10.13 24.10 -10.64
C ALA A 223 10.51 24.51 -9.22
N LEU A 224 9.62 24.29 -8.25
CA LEU A 224 9.88 24.56 -6.82
C LEU A 224 11.06 23.72 -6.34
N LEU A 225 11.04 22.41 -6.61
CA LEU A 225 12.08 21.47 -6.20
C LEU A 225 13.45 21.74 -6.84
N SER A 226 13.51 22.56 -7.90
CA SER A 226 14.73 22.85 -8.65
C SER A 226 15.43 24.13 -8.19
N ASP A 227 14.97 24.80 -7.13
CA ASP A 227 15.45 26.12 -6.72
C ASP A 227 16.83 26.11 -6.01
N GLY A 228 17.39 24.92 -5.76
CA GLY A 228 18.67 24.71 -5.08
C GLY A 228 18.57 24.68 -3.54
N SER A 229 17.37 24.83 -2.98
CA SER A 229 17.10 24.78 -1.55
C SER A 229 16.79 23.36 -1.08
N SER A 230 16.66 23.22 0.24
CA SER A 230 16.05 22.04 0.84
C SER A 230 14.53 22.21 0.94
N HIS A 231 13.78 21.16 0.64
CA HIS A 231 12.31 21.16 0.71
C HIS A 231 11.81 20.19 1.78
N THR A 232 10.80 20.60 2.53
CA THR A 232 10.21 19.83 3.62
C THR A 232 9.06 18.98 3.11
N PHE A 233 9.23 17.66 3.19
CA PHE A 233 8.20 16.69 2.87
C PHE A 233 7.49 16.29 4.17
N THR A 234 6.18 16.42 4.19
CA THR A 234 5.34 16.08 5.33
C THR A 234 4.24 15.11 4.89
N VAL A 235 4.18 13.94 5.54
CA VAL A 235 3.07 12.99 5.42
C VAL A 235 2.21 13.12 6.67
N ALA A 236 0.95 13.54 6.51
CA ALA A 236 0.01 13.72 7.60
C ALA A 236 -1.13 12.70 7.54
N ILE A 237 -1.68 12.37 8.72
CA ILE A 237 -2.84 11.50 8.90
C ILE A 237 -3.91 12.29 9.66
N PRO A 238 -4.80 13.02 8.98
CA PRO A 238 -5.76 13.92 9.65
C PRO A 238 -6.70 13.22 10.64
N LYS A 239 -6.99 11.93 10.41
CA LYS A 239 -7.91 11.10 11.21
C LYS A 239 -7.20 9.90 11.89
N ALA A 240 -5.92 10.04 12.26
CA ALA A 240 -5.26 9.02 13.08
C ALA A 240 -5.96 8.88 14.44
N VAL A 241 -6.12 7.65 14.91
CA VAL A 241 -6.69 7.37 16.24
C VAL A 241 -5.59 7.26 17.30
N LEU A 242 -5.97 7.42 18.57
CA LEU A 242 -5.04 7.32 19.69
C LEU A 242 -4.43 5.92 19.78
N ASN A 243 -3.17 5.84 20.22
CA ASN A 243 -2.40 4.59 20.39
C ASN A 243 -2.15 3.81 19.08
N SER A 244 -2.28 4.47 17.93
CA SER A 244 -1.84 3.93 16.65
C SER A 244 -0.34 4.15 16.42
N ASN A 245 0.29 3.25 15.69
CA ASN A 245 1.67 3.42 15.21
C ASN A 245 1.71 3.30 13.69
N TRP A 246 2.12 4.37 13.02
CA TRP A 246 2.28 4.37 11.57
C TRP A 246 3.74 4.58 11.21
N TYR A 247 4.27 3.64 10.43
CA TYR A 247 5.66 3.65 10.04
C TYR A 247 5.79 4.05 8.57
N PHE A 248 6.60 5.06 8.26
CA PHE A 248 6.76 5.57 6.90
C PHE A 248 8.21 5.60 6.45
N THR A 249 8.39 5.32 5.17
CA THR A 249 9.56 5.69 4.38
C THR A 249 9.08 6.07 3.00
N GLY A 250 9.89 6.81 2.26
CA GLY A 250 9.57 7.14 0.89
C GLY A 250 10.80 7.39 0.04
N SER A 251 10.56 7.74 -1.21
CA SER A 251 11.62 8.10 -2.14
C SER A 251 11.10 9.08 -3.17
N VAL A 252 11.88 10.12 -3.45
CA VAL A 252 11.60 11.09 -4.51
C VAL A 252 12.39 10.68 -5.75
N HIS A 253 11.68 10.40 -6.83
CA HIS A 253 12.23 10.06 -8.14
C HIS A 253 12.20 11.30 -9.01
N LEU A 254 13.34 11.63 -9.63
CA LEU A 254 13.53 12.89 -10.32
C LEU A 254 14.00 12.62 -11.76
N TRP A 255 13.37 13.29 -12.72
CA TRP A 255 13.78 13.28 -14.12
C TRP A 255 14.20 14.68 -14.53
N THR A 256 15.34 14.75 -15.19
CA THR A 256 16.01 16.01 -15.52
C THR A 256 16.04 16.26 -17.02
N ASP A 257 16.03 17.52 -17.43
CA ASP A 257 16.27 17.91 -18.82
C ASP A 257 17.73 18.31 -19.02
N ALA A 258 18.47 17.49 -19.77
CA ALA A 258 19.88 17.72 -20.07
C ALA A 258 20.12 18.93 -21.00
N GLY A 259 19.08 19.44 -21.67
CA GLY A 259 19.16 20.60 -22.55
C GLY A 259 19.19 21.95 -21.83
N VAL A 260 18.95 21.96 -20.51
CA VAL A 260 18.97 23.18 -19.67
C VAL A 260 19.80 22.96 -18.41
N ALA A 261 20.57 23.97 -18.04
CA ALA A 261 21.37 23.95 -16.81
C ALA A 261 20.52 24.10 -15.55
N SER A 262 19.40 24.83 -15.66
CA SER A 262 18.44 25.01 -14.58
C SER A 262 17.04 25.24 -15.16
N THR A 263 16.03 24.74 -14.46
CA THR A 263 14.62 24.98 -14.75
C THR A 263 14.04 26.00 -13.78
N ALA A 264 13.00 26.71 -14.20
CA ALA A 264 12.30 27.69 -13.37
C ALA A 264 10.80 27.69 -13.67
N GLY A 265 10.03 28.20 -12.73
CA GLY A 265 8.57 28.29 -12.81
C GLY A 265 7.99 28.82 -11.50
N PRO A 266 6.71 29.19 -11.48
CA PRO A 266 6.03 29.57 -10.25
C PRO A 266 5.83 28.36 -9.33
N ALA A 267 5.54 28.63 -8.05
CA ALA A 267 5.01 27.60 -7.15
C ALA A 267 3.69 27.02 -7.70
N PRO A 268 3.39 25.74 -7.42
CA PRO A 268 2.16 25.12 -7.91
C PRO A 268 0.92 25.77 -7.29
N THR A 269 -0.17 25.75 -8.03
CA THR A 269 -1.50 26.17 -7.55
C THR A 269 -2.33 24.93 -7.20
N VAL A 270 -3.09 25.02 -6.11
CA VAL A 270 -3.92 23.92 -5.60
C VAL A 270 -5.36 24.37 -5.45
N THR A 271 -6.31 23.56 -5.91
CA THR A 271 -7.75 23.70 -5.65
C THR A 271 -8.31 22.39 -5.09
N GLY A 272 -9.26 22.46 -4.13
CA GLY A 272 -9.83 21.27 -3.47
C GLY A 272 -8.91 20.50 -2.51
N GLY A 273 -7.67 20.97 -2.32
CA GLY A 273 -6.66 20.35 -1.45
C GLY A 273 -6.82 20.61 0.06
N ASP A 274 -8.06 20.71 0.56
CA ASP A 274 -8.32 20.98 1.98
C ASP A 274 -7.67 19.90 2.87
N LEU A 275 -7.15 20.28 4.04
CA LEU A 275 -6.39 19.33 4.87
C LEU A 275 -7.24 18.21 5.49
N VAL A 276 -8.57 18.36 5.50
CA VAL A 276 -9.50 17.41 6.10
C VAL A 276 -10.53 16.99 5.07
N THR A 277 -10.59 15.70 4.77
CA THR A 277 -11.67 15.13 3.96
C THR A 277 -12.99 15.18 4.74
N PRO A 278 -14.09 15.69 4.14
CA PRO A 278 -15.42 15.56 4.72
C PRO A 278 -15.81 14.07 4.85
N ILE A 279 -16.20 13.65 6.06
CA ILE A 279 -16.65 12.30 6.35
C ILE A 279 -18.12 12.36 6.75
N THR A 280 -18.93 11.49 6.18
CA THR A 280 -20.32 11.26 6.62
C THR A 280 -20.39 9.91 7.31
N GLU A 281 -20.94 9.88 8.51
CA GLU A 281 -21.14 8.67 9.28
C GLU A 281 -22.61 8.49 9.64
N THR A 282 -23.08 7.24 9.68
CA THR A 282 -24.47 6.91 9.99
C THR A 282 -24.57 5.69 10.89
N ALA A 283 -25.58 5.68 11.76
CA ALA A 283 -26.00 4.52 12.55
C ALA A 283 -27.52 4.36 12.41
N THR A 284 -27.95 3.27 11.79
CA THR A 284 -29.36 3.01 11.46
C THR A 284 -29.87 1.77 12.17
N GLY A 285 -31.02 1.90 12.83
CA GLY A 285 -31.63 0.79 13.58
C GLY A 285 -30.78 0.32 14.76
N GLU A 286 -29.96 1.21 15.32
CA GLU A 286 -29.04 0.87 16.39
C GLU A 286 -29.80 0.45 17.66
N SER A 287 -29.44 -0.72 18.19
CA SER A 287 -29.94 -1.23 19.46
C SER A 287 -28.84 -2.01 20.16
N GLY A 288 -28.19 -1.36 21.13
CA GLY A 288 -26.96 -1.88 21.73
C GLY A 288 -25.87 -1.97 20.66
N THR A 289 -25.31 -3.15 20.45
CA THR A 289 -24.26 -3.38 19.44
C THR A 289 -24.80 -3.87 18.08
N ASN A 290 -26.13 -3.87 17.92
CA ASN A 290 -26.81 -4.25 16.68
C ASN A 290 -27.17 -3.00 15.87
N GLY A 291 -27.17 -3.10 14.55
CA GLY A 291 -27.53 -2.00 13.66
C GLY A 291 -26.76 -2.06 12.34
N VAL A 292 -27.01 -1.07 11.49
CA VAL A 292 -26.22 -0.83 10.27
C VAL A 292 -25.47 0.48 10.43
N PHE A 293 -24.15 0.41 10.29
CA PHE A 293 -23.27 1.55 10.46
C PHE A 293 -22.57 1.84 9.13
N GLY A 294 -22.58 3.09 8.71
CA GLY A 294 -22.03 3.52 7.43
C GLY A 294 -21.00 4.64 7.59
N THR A 295 -20.01 4.64 6.72
CA THR A 295 -19.00 5.70 6.61
C THR A 295 -18.74 5.98 5.13
N THR A 296 -18.88 7.23 4.71
CA THR A 296 -18.50 7.68 3.37
C THR A 296 -17.56 8.87 3.46
N ALA A 297 -16.63 8.94 2.53
CA ALA A 297 -15.70 10.07 2.40
C ALA A 297 -15.36 10.28 0.93
N ALA A 298 -15.16 11.53 0.52
CA ALA A 298 -14.79 11.85 -0.85
C ALA A 298 -13.86 13.06 -0.88
N ARG A 299 -12.90 13.03 -1.81
CA ARG A 299 -11.96 14.12 -2.04
C ARG A 299 -11.74 14.32 -3.53
N ASP A 300 -11.89 15.56 -3.96
CA ASP A 300 -11.47 16.01 -5.28
C ASP A 300 -10.42 17.12 -5.14
N TYR A 301 -9.35 17.06 -5.91
CA TYR A 301 -8.35 18.12 -5.94
C TYR A 301 -7.75 18.30 -7.33
N THR A 302 -7.19 19.48 -7.58
CA THR A 302 -6.36 19.78 -8.75
C THR A 302 -5.09 20.49 -8.31
N ILE A 303 -3.95 20.06 -8.84
CA ILE A 303 -2.65 20.67 -8.64
C ILE A 303 -2.09 21.02 -10.02
N THR A 304 -1.79 22.29 -10.25
CA THR A 304 -1.25 22.77 -11.52
C THR A 304 0.12 23.39 -11.29
N GLY A 305 1.09 23.06 -12.14
CA GLY A 305 2.40 23.66 -12.09
C GLY A 305 3.02 23.75 -13.48
N THR A 306 3.96 24.67 -13.64
CA THR A 306 4.64 24.91 -14.93
C THR A 306 6.14 24.91 -14.70
N VAL A 307 6.87 24.20 -15.55
CA VAL A 307 8.34 24.14 -15.52
C VAL A 307 8.90 24.51 -16.88
N THR A 308 9.92 25.37 -16.91
CA THR A 308 10.60 25.75 -18.16
C THR A 308 11.65 24.71 -18.53
N THR A 309 11.53 24.12 -19.73
CA THR A 309 12.43 23.10 -20.29
C THR A 309 13.16 23.64 -21.52
N ALA A 310 14.11 22.88 -22.07
CA ALA A 310 14.78 23.20 -23.32
C ALA A 310 13.80 23.31 -24.50
N ALA A 311 12.69 22.58 -24.46
CA ALA A 311 11.64 22.57 -25.47
C ALA A 311 10.57 23.65 -25.25
N GLY A 312 10.66 24.44 -24.16
CA GLY A 312 9.68 25.44 -23.78
C GLY A 312 9.07 25.16 -22.40
N ALA A 313 8.10 25.99 -22.00
CA ALA A 313 7.36 25.77 -20.75
C ALA A 313 6.52 24.48 -20.86
N VAL A 314 6.48 23.66 -19.83
CA VAL A 314 5.61 22.47 -19.75
C VAL A 314 4.70 22.67 -18.57
N GLU A 315 3.39 22.67 -18.81
CA GLU A 315 2.40 22.67 -17.74
C GLU A 315 2.01 21.23 -17.43
N THR A 316 1.93 20.91 -16.14
CA THR A 316 1.39 19.65 -15.64
C THR A 316 0.23 19.92 -14.71
N VAL A 317 -0.88 19.24 -14.97
CA VAL A 317 -2.09 19.26 -14.15
C VAL A 317 -2.31 17.86 -13.60
N VAL A 318 -2.37 17.75 -12.27
CA VAL A 318 -2.72 16.51 -11.57
C VAL A 318 -4.10 16.69 -10.97
N THR A 319 -5.05 15.84 -11.36
CA THR A 319 -6.38 15.78 -10.73
C THR A 319 -6.50 14.48 -9.95
N GLY A 320 -7.05 14.55 -8.74
CA GLY A 320 -7.41 13.38 -7.96
C GLY A 320 -8.89 13.38 -7.67
N SER A 321 -9.54 12.22 -7.87
CA SER A 321 -10.91 11.96 -7.42
C SER A 321 -10.91 10.66 -6.61
N LEU A 322 -11.16 10.79 -5.31
CA LEU A 322 -11.10 9.69 -4.34
C LEU A 322 -12.45 9.55 -3.67
N ALA A 323 -12.92 8.32 -3.53
CA ALA A 323 -14.15 7.97 -2.84
C ALA A 323 -13.94 6.75 -1.94
N PHE A 324 -14.59 6.79 -0.79
CA PHE A 324 -14.63 5.72 0.18
C PHE A 324 -16.08 5.47 0.58
N ASP A 325 -16.46 4.20 0.64
CA ASP A 325 -17.70 3.72 1.22
C ASP A 325 -17.39 2.51 2.10
N ALA A 326 -17.96 2.49 3.29
CA ALA A 326 -17.95 1.31 4.13
C ALA A 326 -19.28 1.16 4.86
N THR A 327 -19.73 -0.08 4.99
CA THR A 327 -20.88 -0.46 5.80
C THR A 327 -20.57 -1.68 6.64
N VAL A 328 -21.05 -1.68 7.88
CA VAL A 328 -21.11 -2.86 8.72
C VAL A 328 -22.53 -3.09 9.20
N THR A 329 -23.05 -4.28 8.90
CA THR A 329 -24.27 -4.80 9.51
C THR A 329 -23.88 -5.66 10.69
N SER A 330 -24.29 -5.27 11.89
CA SER A 330 -24.05 -6.01 13.12
C SER A 330 -25.38 -6.52 13.69
N ALA A 331 -25.42 -7.79 14.05
CA ALA A 331 -26.59 -8.45 14.63
C ALA A 331 -26.17 -9.45 15.71
N SER A 332 -27.16 -9.88 16.50
CA SER A 332 -26.96 -10.81 17.60
C SER A 332 -25.79 -10.38 18.51
N ASN A 333 -25.77 -9.13 18.95
CA ASN A 333 -24.73 -8.58 19.82
C ASN A 333 -23.30 -8.78 19.28
N GLN A 334 -23.05 -8.42 18.01
CA GLN A 334 -21.78 -8.63 17.27
C GLN A 334 -21.44 -10.10 16.96
N TRP A 335 -22.28 -11.08 17.31
CA TRP A 335 -22.05 -12.47 16.92
C TRP A 335 -22.22 -12.68 15.41
N VAL A 336 -22.96 -11.81 14.73
CA VAL A 336 -23.10 -11.80 13.28
C VAL A 336 -22.69 -10.43 12.76
N GLN A 337 -21.66 -10.39 11.93
CA GLN A 337 -21.17 -9.15 11.32
C GLN A 337 -20.93 -9.35 9.82
N VAL A 338 -21.43 -8.39 9.03
CA VAL A 338 -21.15 -8.31 7.60
C VAL A 338 -20.52 -6.96 7.30
N TRP A 339 -19.25 -6.98 6.91
CA TRP A 339 -18.47 -5.79 6.55
C TRP A 339 -18.41 -5.69 5.03
N ARG A 340 -18.63 -4.48 4.52
CA ARG A 340 -18.40 -4.09 3.13
C ARG A 340 -17.60 -2.81 3.12
N GLN A 341 -16.57 -2.75 2.30
CA GLN A 341 -15.80 -1.54 2.08
C GLN A 341 -15.41 -1.45 0.62
N ASN A 342 -15.38 -0.24 0.08
CA ASN A 342 -14.92 0.07 -1.25
C ASN A 342 -14.09 1.35 -1.22
N ILE A 343 -12.87 1.26 -1.74
CA ILE A 343 -11.99 2.41 -1.97
C ILE A 343 -11.88 2.57 -3.48
N LEU A 344 -12.14 3.79 -3.97
CA LEU A 344 -11.93 4.18 -5.35
C LEU A 344 -10.98 5.37 -5.35
N SER A 345 -9.87 5.26 -6.06
CA SER A 345 -8.98 6.38 -6.35
C SER A 345 -8.77 6.45 -7.84
N ALA A 346 -8.88 7.65 -8.42
CA ALA A 346 -8.55 7.94 -9.79
C ALA A 346 -7.66 9.19 -9.84
N ILE A 347 -6.38 9.00 -10.16
CA ILE A 347 -5.44 10.10 -10.36
C ILE A 347 -5.20 10.25 -11.86
N THR A 348 -5.42 11.46 -12.38
CA THR A 348 -5.15 11.79 -13.79
C THR A 348 -4.06 12.84 -13.87
N VAL A 349 -3.08 12.60 -14.73
CA VAL A 349 -1.99 13.56 -15.01
C VAL A 349 -2.12 13.99 -16.46
N THR A 350 -2.18 15.30 -16.66
CA THR A 350 -2.20 15.93 -17.98
C THR A 350 -0.95 16.78 -18.14
N ARG A 351 -0.24 16.61 -19.25
CA ARG A 351 0.94 17.42 -19.59
C ARG A 351 0.71 18.14 -20.91
N SER A 352 1.02 19.43 -20.95
CA SER A 352 0.86 20.28 -22.13
C SER A 352 2.14 21.07 -22.41
N VAL A 353 2.48 21.18 -23.70
CA VAL A 353 3.62 21.97 -24.19
C VAL A 353 3.07 23.05 -25.14
N PRO A 354 3.38 24.35 -24.95
CA PRO A 354 2.95 25.42 -25.83
C PRO A 354 3.40 25.20 -27.28
N GLY A 355 2.45 25.29 -28.22
CA GLY A 355 2.70 25.15 -29.65
C GLY A 355 2.42 23.76 -30.22
N ASP A 356 2.17 22.77 -29.36
CA ASP A 356 1.78 21.42 -29.78
C ASP A 356 0.30 21.16 -29.45
N THR A 357 -0.59 21.44 -30.40
CA THR A 357 -2.03 21.14 -30.27
C THR A 357 -2.34 19.64 -30.40
N ALA A 358 -1.34 18.80 -30.70
CA ALA A 358 -1.52 17.37 -30.93
C ALA A 358 -1.25 16.50 -29.69
N THR A 359 -0.64 17.03 -28.62
CA THR A 359 -0.12 16.19 -27.53
C THR A 359 -0.52 16.68 -26.14
N VAL A 360 -1.83 16.82 -25.88
CA VAL A 360 -2.33 16.74 -24.49
C VAL A 360 -2.25 15.27 -24.08
N ALA A 361 -1.15 14.90 -23.46
CA ALA A 361 -1.00 13.57 -22.89
C ALA A 361 -1.79 13.52 -21.59
N SER A 362 -3.05 13.10 -21.66
CA SER A 362 -3.85 12.78 -20.48
C SER A 362 -3.73 11.30 -20.19
N MET A 363 -3.43 10.98 -18.94
CA MET A 363 -3.17 9.62 -18.51
C MET A 363 -3.76 9.41 -17.12
N THR A 364 -4.64 8.42 -16.98
CA THR A 364 -4.99 7.90 -15.65
C THR A 364 -3.77 7.16 -15.13
N VAL A 365 -3.13 7.72 -14.11
CA VAL A 365 -1.86 7.23 -13.57
C VAL A 365 -2.07 6.16 -12.50
N ASP A 366 -3.15 6.23 -11.73
CA ASP A 366 -3.47 5.17 -10.77
C ASP A 366 -4.99 5.03 -10.64
N GLN A 367 -5.51 3.82 -10.87
CA GLN A 367 -6.83 3.43 -10.42
C GLN A 367 -6.70 2.33 -9.36
N PHE A 368 -7.15 2.65 -8.15
CA PHE A 368 -7.14 1.70 -7.04
C PHE A 368 -8.57 1.34 -6.68
N ILE A 369 -8.90 0.03 -6.72
CA ILE A 369 -10.21 -0.48 -6.34
C ILE A 369 -10.03 -1.59 -5.32
N PHE A 370 -10.58 -1.38 -4.12
CA PHE A 370 -10.48 -2.34 -3.02
C PHE A 370 -11.84 -2.69 -2.43
N PRO A 371 -12.56 -3.65 -3.04
CA PRO A 371 -13.74 -4.21 -2.43
C PRO A 371 -13.32 -5.22 -1.37
N LEU A 372 -13.82 -5.03 -0.16
CA LEU A 372 -13.68 -5.93 0.96
C LEU A 372 -15.05 -6.40 1.40
N PHE A 373 -15.24 -7.71 1.46
CA PHE A 373 -16.40 -8.36 2.03
C PHE A 373 -15.94 -9.30 3.14
N MET A 374 -16.48 -9.15 4.33
CA MET A 374 -16.29 -10.12 5.41
C MET A 374 -17.60 -10.49 6.04
N ASN A 375 -17.77 -11.79 6.30
CA ASN A 375 -18.88 -12.35 7.02
C ASN A 375 -18.33 -13.16 8.19
N GLN A 376 -18.61 -12.69 9.39
CA GLN A 376 -18.36 -13.42 10.63
C GLN A 376 -19.70 -13.86 11.21
N THR A 377 -19.78 -15.14 11.57
CA THR A 377 -20.91 -15.70 12.31
C THR A 377 -20.37 -16.61 13.40
N ARG A 378 -20.58 -16.22 14.65
CA ARG A 378 -20.27 -17.00 15.84
C ARG A 378 -21.59 -17.47 16.43
N LEU A 379 -21.90 -18.75 16.31
CA LEU A 379 -23.06 -19.32 17.00
C LEU A 379 -22.66 -19.60 18.46
N ASP A 380 -23.62 -19.54 19.39
CA ASP A 380 -23.47 -19.60 20.85
C ASP A 380 -22.65 -20.78 21.43
N ALA A 381 -22.58 -20.90 22.76
CA ALA A 381 -21.65 -21.75 23.53
C ALA A 381 -21.67 -23.28 23.21
N ALA A 382 -22.59 -23.77 22.38
CA ALA A 382 -22.63 -25.16 21.90
C ALA A 382 -22.42 -25.31 20.37
N GLY A 383 -22.14 -24.21 19.65
CA GLY A 383 -22.30 -24.06 18.21
C GLY A 383 -21.04 -23.64 17.44
N SER A 384 -21.18 -23.60 16.12
CA SER A 384 -20.06 -23.43 15.17
C SER A 384 -19.58 -21.98 15.06
N VAL A 385 -18.27 -21.78 14.89
CA VAL A 385 -17.68 -20.52 14.46
C VAL A 385 -17.47 -20.57 12.95
N TYR A 386 -17.96 -19.56 12.25
CA TYR A 386 -17.80 -19.39 10.82
C TYR A 386 -17.20 -18.02 10.51
N PHE A 387 -16.22 -18.00 9.62
CA PHE A 387 -15.66 -16.79 9.08
C PHE A 387 -15.37 -16.97 7.59
N LEU A 388 -15.75 -15.97 6.80
CA LEU A 388 -15.44 -15.86 5.38
C LEU A 388 -15.00 -14.43 5.09
N THR A 389 -13.88 -14.28 4.42
CA THR A 389 -13.45 -13.04 3.76
C THR A 389 -13.37 -13.27 2.25
N ASN A 390 -13.85 -12.29 1.51
CA ASN A 390 -13.51 -12.09 0.11
C ASN A 390 -12.96 -10.67 -0.01
N ASN A 391 -11.69 -10.56 -0.38
CA ASN A 391 -11.05 -9.27 -0.58
C ASN A 391 -10.35 -9.27 -1.95
N THR A 392 -10.56 -8.21 -2.71
CA THR A 392 -9.89 -8.00 -3.99
C THR A 392 -8.98 -6.78 -3.89
N PHE A 393 -7.76 -6.92 -4.36
CA PHE A 393 -6.85 -5.80 -4.60
C PHE A 393 -6.75 -5.61 -6.11
N ASN A 394 -7.46 -4.62 -6.65
CA ASN A 394 -7.30 -4.21 -8.03
C ASN A 394 -6.43 -2.97 -8.07
N PHE A 395 -5.37 -3.04 -8.87
CA PHE A 395 -4.47 -1.94 -9.09
C PHE A 395 -4.26 -1.78 -10.60
N TYR A 396 -4.67 -0.65 -11.15
CA TYR A 396 -4.34 -0.27 -12.52
C TYR A 396 -3.17 0.71 -12.46
N GLN A 397 -2.03 0.30 -13.01
CA GLN A 397 -0.80 1.10 -13.03
C GLN A 397 -0.29 1.16 -14.47
N PRO A 398 -0.12 2.34 -15.07
CA PRO A 398 0.61 2.41 -16.30
C PRO A 398 2.11 2.25 -16.08
N MET A 399 2.77 1.62 -17.05
CA MET A 399 4.19 1.27 -16.95
C MET A 399 5.13 2.45 -17.15
N ASP A 400 4.71 3.54 -17.80
CA ASP A 400 5.49 4.76 -17.91
C ASP A 400 4.65 5.92 -18.46
N ALA A 401 4.77 7.10 -17.85
CA ALA A 401 4.14 8.34 -18.28
C ALA A 401 4.84 8.97 -19.50
N SER A 402 4.94 8.23 -20.61
CA SER A 402 5.32 8.79 -21.91
C SER A 402 4.08 8.97 -22.79
N PRO A 403 3.79 10.18 -23.30
CA PRO A 403 2.66 10.48 -24.18
C PRO A 403 2.51 9.60 -25.42
N SER A 404 3.60 8.99 -25.89
CA SER A 404 3.68 8.40 -27.24
C SER A 404 3.46 6.88 -27.28
N ALA A 405 3.38 6.20 -26.13
CA ALA A 405 3.12 4.76 -26.04
C ALA A 405 2.67 4.37 -24.62
N ALA A 406 1.42 4.69 -24.26
CA ALA A 406 0.86 4.36 -22.95
C ALA A 406 0.66 2.84 -22.81
N THR A 407 1.69 2.14 -22.37
CA THR A 407 1.57 0.75 -21.92
C THR A 407 0.85 0.76 -20.57
N GLN A 408 -0.33 0.16 -20.49
CA GLN A 408 -1.07 0.02 -19.24
C GLN A 408 -0.84 -1.38 -18.68
N THR A 409 -0.55 -1.45 -17.38
CA THR A 409 -0.49 -2.70 -16.66
C THR A 409 -1.67 -2.79 -15.72
N TYR A 410 -2.41 -3.88 -15.83
CA TYR A 410 -3.48 -4.22 -14.93
C TYR A 410 -2.98 -5.29 -13.98
N LEU A 411 -3.06 -5.02 -12.68
CA LEU A 411 -2.80 -5.98 -11.62
C LEU A 411 -4.12 -6.28 -10.90
N HIS A 412 -4.54 -7.53 -10.90
CA HIS A 412 -5.72 -8.02 -10.19
C HIS A 412 -5.35 -9.16 -9.26
N ASN A 413 -5.51 -8.90 -7.97
CA ASN A 413 -5.24 -9.87 -6.92
C ASN A 413 -6.52 -10.15 -6.14
N GLU A 414 -7.24 -11.20 -6.50
CA GLU A 414 -8.41 -11.66 -5.75
C GLU A 414 -8.02 -12.72 -4.72
N ARG A 415 -8.56 -12.57 -3.51
CA ARG A 415 -8.41 -13.56 -2.46
C ARG A 415 -9.75 -13.86 -1.80
N ILE A 416 -10.06 -15.14 -1.76
CA ILE A 416 -11.18 -15.68 -0.99
C ILE A 416 -10.60 -16.62 0.06
N ALA A 417 -10.83 -16.33 1.34
CA ALA A 417 -10.35 -17.17 2.42
C ALA A 417 -11.40 -17.29 3.52
N GLY A 418 -11.43 -18.42 4.22
CA GLY A 418 -12.32 -18.58 5.34
C GLY A 418 -12.06 -19.85 6.12
N PHE A 419 -12.71 -19.93 7.27
CA PHE A 419 -12.68 -21.12 8.10
C PHE A 419 -14.04 -21.38 8.73
N LYS A 420 -14.28 -22.64 9.06
CA LYS A 420 -15.41 -23.09 9.85
C LYS A 420 -14.90 -24.04 10.91
N GLU A 421 -15.21 -23.75 12.16
CA GLU A 421 -14.93 -24.62 13.30
C GLU A 421 -16.22 -24.98 14.00
N THR A 422 -16.29 -26.19 14.54
CA THR A 422 -17.42 -26.62 15.37
C THR A 422 -16.90 -27.09 16.70
N TYR A 423 -17.63 -26.81 17.78
CA TYR A 423 -17.21 -27.10 19.14
C TYR A 423 -18.24 -27.99 19.86
N THR A 424 -17.81 -28.71 20.89
CA THR A 424 -18.71 -29.36 21.84
C THR A 424 -19.30 -28.31 22.79
N ALA A 425 -20.38 -28.64 23.49
CA ALA A 425 -20.91 -27.80 24.57
C ALA A 425 -19.90 -27.58 25.73
N ALA A 426 -18.85 -28.41 25.83
CA ALA A 426 -17.75 -28.25 26.76
C ALA A 426 -16.58 -27.42 26.18
N GLY A 427 -16.73 -26.85 24.99
CA GLY A 427 -15.73 -26.01 24.32
C GLY A 427 -14.63 -26.77 23.57
N ALA A 428 -14.73 -28.10 23.43
CA ALA A 428 -13.72 -28.89 22.71
C ALA A 428 -13.95 -28.84 21.19
N LEU A 429 -12.90 -28.65 20.39
CA LEU A 429 -12.99 -28.63 18.93
C LEU A 429 -13.46 -29.99 18.38
N ARG A 430 -14.56 -30.00 17.61
CA ARG A 430 -15.14 -31.17 16.93
C ARG A 430 -14.67 -31.29 15.49
N SER A 431 -14.71 -30.20 14.73
CA SER A 431 -14.28 -30.19 13.34
C SER A 431 -13.75 -28.82 12.92
N ARG A 432 -12.91 -28.81 11.90
CA ARG A 432 -12.28 -27.62 11.33
C ARG A 432 -12.18 -27.77 9.82
N THR A 433 -12.59 -26.73 9.10
CA THR A 433 -12.44 -26.58 7.66
C THR A 433 -11.81 -25.21 7.40
N ILE A 434 -10.82 -25.15 6.51
CA ILE A 434 -10.13 -23.93 6.08
C ILE A 434 -10.10 -23.96 4.56
N TYR A 435 -10.38 -22.84 3.92
CA TYR A 435 -10.21 -22.71 2.48
C TYR A 435 -9.55 -21.38 2.16
N SER A 436 -8.69 -21.40 1.15
CA SER A 436 -8.09 -20.18 0.62
C SER A 436 -7.84 -20.35 -0.88
N ASN A 437 -8.32 -19.41 -1.67
CA ASN A 437 -8.12 -19.34 -3.11
C ASN A 437 -7.58 -17.96 -3.46
N HIS A 438 -6.51 -17.93 -4.24
CA HIS A 438 -5.82 -16.73 -4.65
C HIS A 438 -5.72 -16.72 -6.17
N MET A 439 -6.14 -15.60 -6.76
CA MET A 439 -5.92 -15.28 -8.16
C MET A 439 -4.98 -14.09 -8.22
N TYR A 440 -3.91 -14.23 -9.00
CA TYR A 440 -3.01 -13.14 -9.36
C TYR A 440 -3.06 -13.02 -10.87
N GLU A 441 -3.40 -11.85 -11.36
CA GLU A 441 -3.48 -11.54 -12.78
C GLU A 441 -2.69 -10.26 -13.03
N LEU A 442 -1.80 -10.33 -14.00
CA LEU A 442 -1.05 -9.20 -14.53
C LEU A 442 -1.28 -9.19 -16.04
N ASP A 443 -1.87 -8.13 -16.56
CA ASP A 443 -2.06 -7.96 -18.00
C ASP A 443 -1.38 -6.66 -18.46
N SER A 444 -0.65 -6.72 -19.56
CA SER A 444 0.02 -5.57 -20.18
C SER A 444 -0.59 -5.32 -21.55
N THR A 445 -1.31 -4.20 -21.69
CA THR A 445 -2.14 -3.90 -22.88
C THR A 445 -1.37 -3.75 -24.19
N THR A 446 -0.03 -3.61 -24.16
CA THR A 446 0.81 -3.51 -25.36
C THR A 446 2.01 -4.45 -25.31
N GLY A 447 1.80 -5.73 -25.68
CA GLY A 447 2.87 -6.66 -26.07
C GLY A 447 3.78 -7.16 -24.95
N GLY A 448 3.51 -6.82 -23.68
CA GLY A 448 4.26 -7.28 -22.50
C GLY A 448 3.95 -8.72 -22.06
N GLY A 449 2.99 -9.37 -22.72
CA GLY A 449 2.42 -10.64 -22.29
C GLY A 449 1.49 -10.47 -21.09
N CYS A 450 0.82 -11.55 -20.72
CA CYS A 450 0.02 -11.59 -19.50
C CYS A 450 0.54 -12.70 -18.59
N TYR A 451 0.23 -12.59 -17.30
CA TYR A 451 0.55 -13.58 -16.29
C TYR A 451 -0.67 -13.82 -15.43
N LEU A 452 -1.12 -15.06 -15.38
CA LEU A 452 -2.17 -15.52 -14.49
C LEU A 452 -1.61 -16.61 -13.59
N ARG A 453 -1.77 -16.46 -12.29
CA ARG A 453 -1.48 -17.51 -11.31
C ARG A 453 -2.70 -17.75 -10.43
N LYS A 454 -3.12 -19.00 -10.34
CA LYS A 454 -4.18 -19.45 -9.45
C LYS A 454 -3.62 -20.43 -8.43
N VAL A 455 -3.73 -20.08 -7.16
CA VAL A 455 -3.28 -20.92 -6.05
C VAL A 455 -4.49 -21.31 -5.20
N VAL A 456 -4.73 -22.62 -5.07
CA VAL A 456 -5.81 -23.16 -4.25
C VAL A 456 -5.22 -23.93 -3.07
N ALA A 457 -5.69 -23.60 -1.87
CA ALA A 457 -5.34 -24.27 -0.63
C ALA A 457 -6.59 -24.76 0.10
N GLN A 458 -6.51 -25.96 0.68
CA GLN A 458 -7.61 -26.65 1.34
C GLN A 458 -7.18 -27.27 2.69
N PRO A 459 -8.14 -27.71 3.55
CA PRO A 459 -7.87 -28.16 4.91
C PRO A 459 -7.15 -29.53 4.97
N PRO A 460 -6.79 -30.02 6.17
CA PRO A 460 -5.75 -31.01 6.41
C PRO A 460 -5.62 -32.23 5.48
N PRO A 461 -4.37 -32.63 5.13
CA PRO A 461 -3.14 -31.88 5.43
C PRO A 461 -3.12 -30.54 4.68
N ALA A 462 -2.98 -29.45 5.43
CA ALA A 462 -3.21 -28.10 4.95
C ALA A 462 -2.03 -27.74 4.05
N GLY A 463 -2.32 -27.58 2.77
CA GLY A 463 -1.29 -27.43 1.76
C GLY A 463 -1.86 -26.85 0.49
N ILE A 464 -0.96 -26.33 -0.34
CA ILE A 464 -1.27 -25.92 -1.70
C ILE A 464 -1.69 -27.18 -2.46
N GLN A 465 -2.94 -27.22 -2.91
CA GLN A 465 -3.51 -28.31 -3.70
C GLN A 465 -3.23 -28.12 -5.18
N SER A 466 -3.26 -26.88 -5.64
CA SER A 466 -2.90 -26.50 -7.00
C SER A 466 -2.23 -25.14 -7.02
N ASP A 467 -1.25 -25.02 -7.91
CA ASP A 467 -0.56 -23.78 -8.25
C ASP A 467 -0.41 -23.76 -9.77
N MET A 468 -1.35 -23.10 -10.43
CA MET A 468 -1.44 -23.05 -11.88
C MET A 468 -0.93 -21.70 -12.35
N VAL A 469 0.03 -21.71 -13.26
CA VAL A 469 0.56 -20.51 -13.91
C VAL A 469 0.26 -20.60 -15.40
N SER A 470 -0.31 -19.54 -15.96
CA SER A 470 -0.48 -19.33 -17.39
C SER A 470 0.18 -18.01 -17.78
N THR A 471 0.86 -18.01 -18.93
CA THR A 471 1.32 -16.79 -19.59
C THR A 471 0.60 -16.59 -20.93
N VAL A 472 -0.53 -17.27 -21.11
CA VAL A 472 -1.39 -17.20 -22.29
C VAL A 472 -2.73 -16.62 -21.84
N CYS A 473 -3.07 -15.49 -22.44
CA CYS A 473 -4.38 -14.86 -22.50
C CYS A 473 -4.75 -14.82 -23.99
#